data_AF-A0AAN6DHA4-F1
#
_entry.id   AF-A0AAN6DHA4-F1
#
_cell.length_a   1.000
_cell.length_b   1.000
_cell.length_c   1.000
_cell.angle_alpha   90.00
_cell.angle_beta   90.00
_cell.angle_gamma   90.00
#
_symmetry.space_group_name_H-M   'P 1'
#
loop_
_entity.id
_entity.type
_entity.pdbx_description
1 polymer ?
#
loop_
_entity_poly.entity_id
_entity_poly.type
_entity_poly.pdbx_seq_one_letter_code
_entity_poly.pdbx_strand_id
1 'polypeptide(L)'
;MMLGILRPKVLGRAPHALRYNSSSPKTDPLAILSGINKNEQTGSGTKTSFLGQSSFSVSGAFKEPNCLEYATKLPLDGAHAGRSIMVKKGDLMRSIKRLEVMAQSTKLRSTYYEQRFYLKPSKRKLQQRIKTKKTRFDAGVRKLLGVVRNAVRKGY
;
A
#
# COMPACT_ATOMS: atom_id res chain seq x y z
N MET A 1 29.97 4.11 60.46
CA MET A 1 29.12 3.05 59.90
C MET A 1 29.08 3.23 58.38
N MET A 2 29.75 2.36 57.62
CA MET A 2 29.84 2.45 56.17
C MET A 2 28.71 1.62 55.52
N LEU A 3 27.86 2.25 54.71
CA LEU A 3 26.90 1.53 53.86
C LEU A 3 27.55 1.21 52.51
N GLY A 4 27.94 -0.06 52.33
CA GLY A 4 28.39 -0.59 51.05
C GLY A 4 27.21 -0.84 50.11
N ILE A 5 27.28 -0.26 48.91
CA ILE A 5 26.29 -0.44 47.85
C ILE A 5 26.60 -1.76 47.12
N LEU A 6 25.75 -2.76 47.31
CA LEU A 6 25.80 -4.01 46.53
C LEU A 6 25.39 -3.73 45.07
N ARG A 7 26.30 -4.02 44.13
CA ARG A 7 25.98 -4.12 42.70
C ARG A 7 25.43 -5.52 42.38
N PRO A 8 24.35 -5.66 41.60
CA PRO A 8 23.87 -6.98 41.16
C PRO A 8 24.78 -7.57 40.08
N LYS A 9 25.17 -8.84 40.28
CA LYS A 9 25.87 -9.69 39.31
C LYS A 9 24.96 -9.98 38.12
N VAL A 10 25.34 -9.52 36.93
CA VAL A 10 24.72 -9.96 35.66
C VAL A 10 25.35 -11.30 35.28
N LEU A 11 24.61 -12.39 35.51
CA LEU A 11 24.97 -13.73 35.03
C LEU A 11 24.98 -13.74 33.50
N GLY A 12 26.13 -14.17 32.95
CA GLY A 12 26.39 -14.27 31.52
C GLY A 12 25.39 -15.21 30.83
N ARG A 13 24.73 -14.70 29.80
CA ARG A 13 23.89 -15.48 28.89
C ARG A 13 24.73 -15.87 27.69
N ALA A 14 24.99 -17.17 27.53
CA ALA A 14 25.73 -17.73 26.40
C ALA A 14 25.07 -17.38 25.04
N PRO A 15 25.83 -17.18 23.96
CA PRO A 15 25.28 -16.97 22.64
C PRO A 15 24.69 -18.27 22.09
N HIS A 16 23.37 -18.30 21.85
CA HIS A 16 22.74 -19.35 21.06
C HIS A 16 23.24 -19.26 19.60
N ALA A 17 23.89 -20.32 19.15
CA ALA A 17 24.29 -20.50 17.76
C ALA A 17 23.06 -20.43 16.83
N LEU A 18 23.11 -19.53 15.84
CA LEU A 18 22.14 -19.48 14.75
C LEU A 18 22.41 -20.66 13.81
N ARG A 19 21.58 -21.70 13.95
CA ARG A 19 21.51 -22.80 12.97
C ARG A 19 20.77 -22.26 11.74
N TYR A 20 21.51 -21.96 10.66
CA TYR A 20 20.91 -21.75 9.35
C TYR A 20 20.39 -23.09 8.83
N ASN A 21 19.07 -23.21 8.69
CA ASN A 21 18.47 -24.27 7.91
C ASN A 21 17.87 -23.63 6.65
N SER A 22 18.61 -23.70 5.56
CA SER A 22 18.20 -23.23 4.23
C SER A 22 17.53 -24.37 3.47
N SER A 23 16.20 -24.33 3.36
CA SER A 23 15.48 -25.01 2.27
C SER A 23 14.04 -24.49 2.19
N SER A 24 13.89 -23.35 1.50
CA SER A 24 12.61 -22.99 0.87
C SER A 24 12.80 -23.14 -0.64
N PRO A 25 11.92 -23.85 -1.38
CA PRO A 25 12.04 -23.92 -2.81
C PRO A 25 11.77 -22.53 -3.38
N LYS A 26 12.75 -21.99 -4.10
CA LYS A 26 12.61 -20.75 -4.88
C LYS A 26 11.64 -21.06 -6.01
N THR A 27 10.46 -20.45 -5.99
CA THR A 27 9.64 -20.28 -7.20
C THR A 27 10.35 -19.26 -8.08
N ASP A 28 11.13 -19.75 -9.04
CA ASP A 28 11.74 -18.91 -10.07
C ASP A 28 10.63 -18.40 -11.02
N PRO A 29 10.49 -17.07 -11.24
CA PRO A 29 9.45 -16.51 -12.11
C PRO A 29 9.63 -16.87 -13.60
N LEU A 30 10.75 -17.50 -13.96
CA LEU A 30 11.06 -17.96 -15.31
C LEU A 30 10.60 -19.39 -15.58
N ALA A 31 10.18 -20.15 -14.56
CA ALA A 31 9.67 -21.51 -14.72
C ALA A 31 8.33 -21.57 -15.49
N ILE A 32 7.62 -20.45 -15.60
CA ILE A 32 6.37 -20.34 -16.39
C ILE A 32 6.67 -20.35 -17.90
N LEU A 33 7.82 -19.83 -18.33
CA LEU A 33 8.21 -19.75 -19.74
C LEU A 33 8.82 -21.06 -20.27
N SER A 34 9.34 -21.92 -19.40
CA SER A 34 9.93 -23.22 -19.80
C SER A 34 8.88 -24.30 -20.10
N GLY A 35 7.60 -24.06 -19.79
CA GLY A 35 6.51 -25.01 -20.02
C GLY A 35 5.97 -25.05 -21.46
N ILE A 36 6.41 -24.15 -22.35
CA ILE A 36 5.83 -24.03 -23.71
C ILE A 36 6.46 -25.02 -24.71
N ASN A 37 7.61 -25.61 -24.41
CA ASN A 37 8.38 -26.41 -25.38
C ASN A 37 8.49 -27.90 -25.03
N LYS A 38 7.34 -28.58 -24.81
CA LYS A 38 7.28 -30.05 -24.91
C LYS A 38 5.96 -30.48 -25.55
N ASN A 39 5.97 -30.65 -26.86
CA ASN A 39 5.22 -31.72 -27.51
C ASN A 39 5.91 -32.09 -28.82
N GLU A 40 6.46 -33.30 -28.84
CA GLU A 40 6.93 -33.95 -30.05
C GLU A 40 5.75 -34.57 -30.82
N GLN A 41 5.74 -34.24 -32.12
CA GLN A 41 5.33 -35.03 -33.29
C GLN A 41 3.85 -35.37 -33.49
N THR A 42 3.25 -34.78 -34.53
CA THR A 42 2.93 -35.48 -35.80
C THR A 42 2.15 -34.58 -36.77
N GLY A 43 2.57 -34.55 -38.04
CA GLY A 43 1.65 -34.31 -39.17
C GLY A 43 1.67 -32.93 -39.85
N SER A 44 2.23 -32.95 -41.07
CA SER A 44 1.83 -32.18 -42.26
C SER A 44 2.03 -30.66 -42.27
N GLY A 45 2.80 -30.21 -43.25
CA GLY A 45 3.28 -28.85 -43.37
C GLY A 45 2.19 -27.81 -43.64
N THR A 46 2.31 -26.69 -42.94
CA THR A 46 1.74 -25.42 -43.37
C THR A 46 2.84 -24.37 -43.32
N LYS A 47 3.12 -23.83 -44.51
CA LYS A 47 4.14 -22.85 -44.81
C LYS A 47 3.98 -21.63 -43.90
N THR A 48 5.07 -21.23 -43.26
CA THR A 48 5.19 -19.99 -42.51
C THR A 48 5.05 -18.81 -43.47
N SER A 49 3.92 -18.11 -43.41
CA SER A 49 3.77 -16.75 -43.94
C SER A 49 3.29 -15.84 -42.80
N PHE A 50 4.21 -15.49 -41.89
CA PHE A 50 3.93 -14.60 -40.75
C PHE A 50 4.06 -13.11 -41.10
N LEU A 51 4.54 -12.77 -42.29
CA LEU A 51 4.57 -11.39 -42.79
C LEU A 51 3.77 -11.32 -44.09
N GLY A 52 2.44 -11.35 -43.95
CA GLY A 52 1.54 -11.02 -45.03
C GLY A 52 1.71 -9.55 -45.43
N GLN A 53 2.12 -9.32 -46.68
CA GLN A 53 2.03 -8.01 -47.31
C GLN A 53 0.55 -7.60 -47.35
N SER A 54 0.17 -6.65 -46.51
CA SER A 54 -1.09 -5.93 -46.62
C SER A 54 -0.76 -4.54 -47.16
N SER A 55 -1.18 -4.25 -48.38
CA SER A 55 -1.25 -2.89 -48.91
C SER A 55 -2.42 -2.18 -48.23
N PHE A 56 -2.19 -1.67 -47.02
CA PHE A 56 -3.17 -0.84 -46.33
C PHE A 56 -3.07 0.60 -46.86
N SER A 57 -4.04 1.04 -47.65
CA SER A 57 -4.17 2.45 -48.04
C SER A 57 -4.64 3.26 -46.84
N VAL A 58 -3.71 3.85 -46.10
CA VAL A 58 -4.01 4.85 -45.05
C VAL A 58 -4.39 6.15 -45.73
N SER A 59 -5.65 6.34 -46.08
CA SER A 59 -6.10 7.64 -46.58
C SER A 59 -7.44 8.09 -46.03
N GLY A 60 -7.92 7.45 -44.94
CA GLY A 60 -9.24 7.79 -44.37
C GLY A 60 -9.40 7.68 -42.84
N ALA A 61 -8.36 7.34 -42.08
CA ALA A 61 -8.51 7.01 -40.65
C ALA A 61 -7.75 7.92 -39.66
N PHE A 62 -7.17 9.03 -40.12
CA PHE A 62 -6.49 10.01 -39.26
C PHE A 62 -7.16 11.38 -39.34
N LYS A 63 -8.43 11.48 -38.93
CA LYS A 63 -8.81 12.68 -38.18
C LYS A 63 -8.21 12.47 -36.80
N GLU A 64 -7.00 12.97 -36.59
CA GLU A 64 -6.45 13.05 -35.25
C GLU A 64 -7.49 13.76 -34.39
N PRO A 65 -8.04 13.11 -33.34
CA PRO A 65 -8.91 13.82 -32.43
C PRO A 65 -8.09 14.97 -31.86
N ASN A 66 -8.67 16.17 -31.84
CA ASN A 66 -8.03 17.32 -31.21
C ASN A 66 -7.54 16.88 -29.82
N CYS A 67 -6.22 16.94 -29.62
CA CYS A 67 -5.57 16.38 -28.44
C CYS A 67 -6.17 16.96 -27.14
N LEU A 68 -6.66 18.19 -27.20
CA LEU A 68 -7.34 18.88 -26.11
C LEU A 68 -8.73 18.27 -25.80
N GLU A 69 -9.52 17.93 -26.81
CA GLU A 69 -10.80 17.26 -26.62
C GLU A 69 -10.64 15.82 -26.10
N TYR A 70 -9.59 15.13 -26.51
CA TYR A 70 -9.30 13.79 -26.03
C TYR A 70 -8.80 13.82 -24.57
N ALA A 71 -7.91 14.75 -24.24
CA ALA A 71 -7.39 14.93 -22.88
C ALA A 71 -8.47 15.31 -21.86
N THR A 72 -9.50 16.04 -22.28
CA THR A 72 -10.63 16.42 -21.40
C THR A 72 -11.64 15.31 -21.18
N LYS A 73 -11.72 14.32 -22.09
CA LYS A 73 -12.62 13.15 -22.00
C LYS A 73 -11.97 11.96 -21.27
N LEU A 74 -10.65 11.94 -21.14
CA LEU A 74 -9.93 10.95 -20.36
C LEU A 74 -10.27 11.11 -18.85
N PRO A 75 -10.76 10.07 -18.16
CA PRO A 75 -10.78 10.09 -16.71
C PRO A 75 -9.34 10.27 -16.23
N LEU A 76 -9.09 11.31 -15.42
CA LEU A 76 -7.79 11.57 -14.81
C LEU A 76 -7.50 10.51 -13.74
N ASP A 77 -7.28 9.27 -14.15
CA ASP A 77 -6.82 8.19 -13.31
C ASP A 77 -5.31 8.32 -13.11
N GLY A 78 -4.94 9.18 -12.17
CA GLY A 78 -3.58 9.42 -11.74
C GLY A 78 -3.50 9.93 -10.31
N ALA A 79 -2.27 10.21 -9.84
CA ALA A 79 -1.93 10.67 -8.49
C ALA A 79 -2.69 11.92 -7.98
N HIS A 80 -3.50 12.54 -8.84
CA HIS A 80 -4.44 13.63 -8.58
C HIS A 80 -5.75 13.19 -7.89
N ALA A 81 -6.13 11.91 -7.99
CA ALA A 81 -7.31 11.39 -7.32
C ALA A 81 -7.17 11.55 -5.79
N GLY A 82 -8.04 12.37 -5.20
CA GLY A 82 -8.04 12.67 -3.76
C GLY A 82 -7.02 13.72 -3.28
N ARG A 83 -6.20 14.29 -4.18
CA ARG A 83 -5.22 15.36 -3.87
C ARG A 83 -5.51 16.69 -4.55
N SER A 84 -6.54 16.74 -5.38
CA SER A 84 -7.02 17.94 -6.05
C SER A 84 -8.48 18.18 -5.66
N ILE A 85 -8.85 19.45 -5.46
CA ILE A 85 -10.23 19.85 -5.21
C ILE A 85 -10.60 21.02 -6.11
N MET A 86 -11.77 20.93 -6.73
CA MET A 86 -12.34 22.05 -7.47
C MET A 86 -12.84 23.11 -6.49
N VAL A 87 -12.36 24.35 -6.67
CA VAL A 87 -12.86 25.51 -5.91
C VAL A 87 -14.20 25.92 -6.48
N LYS A 88 -15.27 25.71 -5.71
CA LYS A 88 -16.63 26.12 -6.12
C LYS A 88 -16.89 27.55 -5.68
N LYS A 89 -17.47 28.37 -6.57
CA LYS A 89 -18.00 29.72 -6.27
C LYS A 89 -16.98 30.69 -5.65
N GLY A 90 -15.69 30.53 -5.95
CA GLY A 90 -14.63 31.38 -5.38
C GLY A 90 -14.31 31.14 -3.90
N ASP A 91 -14.97 30.18 -3.23
CA ASP A 91 -14.74 29.87 -1.82
C ASP A 91 -13.46 29.03 -1.63
N LEU A 92 -12.30 29.70 -1.71
CA LEU A 92 -11.00 29.06 -1.57
C LEU A 92 -10.82 28.42 -0.19
N MET A 93 -11.14 29.15 0.88
CA MET A 93 -10.91 28.69 2.26
C MET A 93 -11.67 27.41 2.58
N ARG A 94 -12.91 27.29 2.11
CA ARG A 94 -13.73 26.08 2.29
C ARG A 94 -13.14 24.90 1.51
N SER A 95 -12.65 25.17 0.31
CA SER A 95 -12.01 24.17 -0.55
C SER A 95 -10.70 23.67 0.07
N ILE A 96 -9.89 24.55 0.65
CA ILE A 96 -8.67 24.19 1.40
C ILE A 96 -9.01 23.29 2.59
N LYS A 97 -9.99 23.65 3.42
CA LYS A 97 -10.42 22.80 4.56
C LYS A 97 -10.84 21.41 4.11
N ARG A 98 -11.57 21.32 2.99
CA ARG A 98 -12.01 20.04 2.45
C ARG A 98 -10.83 19.23 1.90
N LEU A 99 -9.88 19.87 1.24
CA LEU A 99 -8.63 19.23 0.82
C LEU A 99 -7.85 18.69 2.02
N GLU A 100 -7.78 19.44 3.12
CA GLU A 100 -7.11 19.01 4.34
C GLU A 100 -7.76 17.76 4.94
N VAL A 101 -9.10 17.73 5.05
CA VAL A 101 -9.84 16.55 5.53
C VAL A 101 -9.57 15.33 4.64
N MET A 102 -9.51 15.52 3.31
CA MET A 102 -9.18 14.45 2.37
C MET A 102 -7.72 13.96 2.52
N ALA A 103 -6.77 14.86 2.74
CA ALA A 103 -5.37 14.51 2.99
C ALA A 103 -5.19 13.76 4.34
N GLN A 104 -6.00 14.11 5.33
CA GLN A 104 -6.03 13.43 6.63
C GLN A 104 -6.65 12.03 6.53
N SER A 105 -7.76 11.86 5.79
CA SER A 105 -8.42 10.56 5.64
C SER A 105 -7.52 9.52 4.93
N THR A 106 -6.75 9.99 3.95
CA THR A 106 -5.77 9.20 3.19
C THR A 106 -4.43 9.02 3.93
N LYS A 107 -4.24 9.65 5.10
CA LYS A 107 -3.06 9.51 5.96
C LYS A 107 -1.74 9.92 5.29
N LEU A 108 -1.79 10.77 4.25
CA LEU A 108 -0.62 11.16 3.45
C LEU A 108 0.50 11.74 4.31
N ARG A 109 0.16 12.64 5.23
CA ARG A 109 1.12 13.29 6.13
C ARG A 109 1.84 12.27 7.02
N SER A 110 1.11 11.34 7.63
CA SER A 110 1.74 10.30 8.47
C SER A 110 2.63 9.37 7.65
N THR A 111 2.18 8.95 6.47
CA THR A 111 2.95 8.08 5.59
C THR A 111 4.24 8.74 5.14
N TYR A 112 4.21 10.03 4.80
CA TYR A 112 5.40 10.80 4.47
C TYR A 112 6.44 10.75 5.60
N TYR A 113 6.04 11.00 6.85
CA TYR A 113 6.95 10.93 7.99
C TYR A 113 7.43 9.51 8.29
N GLU A 114 6.59 8.49 8.11
CA GLU A 114 6.97 7.08 8.27
C GLU A 114 7.98 6.61 7.20
N GLN A 115 7.91 7.17 6.00
CA GLN A 115 8.80 6.85 4.88
C GLN A 115 10.12 7.62 4.91
N ARG A 116 10.16 8.76 5.61
CA ARG A 116 11.35 9.63 5.67
C ARG A 116 12.61 8.93 6.16
N PHE A 117 12.48 7.99 7.09
CA PHE A 117 13.61 7.24 7.66
C PHE A 117 13.34 5.74 7.65
N TYR A 118 14.39 4.96 7.40
CA TYR A 118 14.30 3.51 7.46
C TYR A 118 14.04 3.04 8.91
N LEU A 119 13.04 2.17 9.06
CA LEU A 119 12.74 1.48 10.30
C LEU A 119 12.85 -0.03 10.10
N LYS A 120 13.61 -0.69 10.98
CA LYS A 120 13.75 -2.16 10.96
C LYS A 120 12.36 -2.84 11.00
N PRO A 121 12.13 -3.92 10.23
CA PRO A 121 10.83 -4.60 10.16
C PRO A 121 10.29 -5.04 11.53
N SER A 122 11.16 -5.48 12.44
CA SER A 122 10.77 -5.88 13.81
C SER A 122 10.18 -4.72 14.61
N LYS A 123 10.78 -3.53 14.51
CA LYS A 123 10.31 -2.31 15.17
C LYS A 123 9.00 -1.81 14.54
N ARG A 124 8.86 -1.88 13.21
CA ARG A 124 7.61 -1.55 12.51
C ARG A 124 6.45 -2.43 12.98
N LYS A 125 6.66 -3.76 13.05
CA LYS A 125 5.66 -4.70 13.57
C LYS A 125 5.27 -4.41 15.02
N LEU A 126 6.23 -4.06 15.88
CA LEU A 126 5.97 -3.69 17.26
C LEU A 126 5.11 -2.42 17.37
N GLN A 127 5.46 -1.36 16.65
CA GLN A 127 4.67 -0.12 16.63
C GLN A 127 3.24 -0.38 16.16
N GLN A 128 3.05 -1.20 15.12
CA GLN A 128 1.71 -1.57 14.64
C GLN A 128 0.90 -2.33 15.69
N ARG A 129 1.52 -3.25 16.43
CA ARG A 129 0.86 -3.98 17.54
C ARG A 129 0.42 -3.03 18.65
N ILE A 130 1.29 -2.10 19.05
CA ILE A 130 0.96 -1.10 20.07
C ILE A 130 -0.19 -0.21 19.60
N LYS A 131 -0.13 0.29 18.35
CA LYS A 131 -1.18 1.10 17.74
C LYS A 131 -2.53 0.38 17.75
N THR A 132 -2.55 -0.90 17.36
CA THR A 132 -3.77 -1.73 17.33
C THR A 132 -4.34 -1.96 18.73
N LYS A 133 -3.48 -2.21 19.73
CA LYS A 133 -3.90 -2.36 21.13
C LYS A 133 -4.52 -1.06 21.66
N LYS A 134 -3.88 0.08 21.39
CA LYS A 134 -4.37 1.40 21.80
C LYS A 134 -5.72 1.72 21.16
N THR A 135 -5.87 1.53 19.84
CA THR A 135 -7.14 1.81 19.16
C THR A 135 -8.28 0.92 19.67
N ARG A 136 -8.01 -0.36 19.96
CA ARG A 136 -8.98 -1.28 20.56
C ARG A 136 -9.38 -0.84 21.97
N PHE A 137 -8.41 -0.43 22.79
CA PHE A 137 -8.66 0.08 24.14
C PHE A 137 -9.52 1.35 24.11
N ASP A 138 -9.13 2.35 23.31
CA ASP A 138 -9.86 3.62 23.18
C ASP A 138 -11.29 3.41 22.67
N ALA A 139 -11.51 2.41 21.80
CA ALA A 139 -12.85 2.03 21.35
C ALA A 139 -13.69 1.41 22.47
N GLY A 140 -13.08 0.56 23.31
CA GLY A 140 -13.72 0.00 24.51
C GLY A 140 -14.12 1.08 25.52
N VAL A 141 -13.22 2.04 25.79
CA VAL A 141 -13.50 3.18 26.67
C VAL A 141 -14.65 4.04 26.11
N ARG A 142 -14.64 4.35 24.80
CA ARG A 142 -15.75 5.08 24.16
C ARG A 142 -17.08 4.34 24.29
N LYS A 143 -17.08 3.01 24.15
CA LYS A 143 -18.28 2.19 24.36
C LYS A 143 -18.76 2.25 25.81
N LEU A 144 -17.86 2.08 26.78
CA LEU A 144 -18.18 2.17 28.20
C LEU A 144 -18.80 3.52 28.56
N LEU A 145 -18.17 4.62 28.15
CA LEU A 145 -18.70 5.96 28.37
C LEU A 145 -20.05 6.19 27.65
N GLY A 146 -20.30 5.52 26.54
CA GLY A 146 -21.62 5.50 25.89
C GLY A 146 -22.68 4.83 26.76
N VAL A 147 -22.35 3.67 27.35
CA VAL A 147 -23.25 2.95 28.27
C VAL A 147 -23.52 3.77 29.52
N VAL A 148 -22.48 4.33 30.15
CA VAL A 148 -22.61 5.17 31.35
C VAL A 148 -23.49 6.38 31.07
N ARG A 149 -23.25 7.12 29.97
CA ARG A 149 -24.12 8.24 29.57
C ARG A 149 -25.57 7.82 29.35
N ASN A 150 -25.79 6.65 28.76
CA ASN A 150 -27.13 6.12 28.56
C ASN A 150 -27.79 5.70 29.88
N ALA A 151 -27.02 5.19 30.84
CA ALA A 151 -27.49 4.83 32.17
C ALA A 151 -27.92 6.07 32.96
N VAL A 152 -27.07 7.10 32.99
CA VAL A 152 -27.38 8.41 33.58
C VAL A 152 -28.64 9.02 32.96
N ARG A 153 -28.77 8.96 31.63
CA ARG A 153 -29.98 9.45 30.92
C ARG A 153 -31.26 8.70 31.32
N LYS A 154 -31.15 7.43 31.69
CA LYS A 154 -32.29 6.60 32.13
C LYS A 154 -32.55 6.71 33.64
N GLY A 155 -31.65 7.32 34.41
CA GLY A 155 -31.77 7.44 35.86
C GLY A 155 -31.37 6.18 36.64
N TYR A 156 -30.53 5.31 36.04
CA TYR A 156 -29.85 4.23 36.78
C TYR A 156 -28.69 4.76 37.63
#